data_AF-A0A0Q6VJR8-F1
#
_entry.id   AF-A0A0Q6VJR8-F1
#
_cell.length_a   1.000
_cell.length_b   1.000
_cell.length_c   1.000
_cell.angle_alpha   90.00
_cell.angle_beta   90.00
_cell.angle_gamma   90.00
#
_symmetry.space_group_name_H-M   'P 1'
#
loop_
_entity.id
_entity.type
_entity.pdbx_description
1 polymer ?
#
loop_
_entity_poly.entity_id
_entity_poly.type
_entity_poly.pdbx_seq_one_letter_code
_entity_poly.pdbx_strand_id
1 'polypeptide(L)'
;MPRFTLSTAAAALILGAWTLPGWAVTPLTPRLADTTHTALLAALTQQGLPEVAQHSVVIALTAALGFEPKANTFTYEPPAPHLPKVGVRAEPAAAGCARVDARVALAATQWRVRGTYCLVGAAEWRSGDQAVTEVGR
;
A
#
# COMPACT_ATOMS: atom_id res chain seq x y z
N MET A 1 -68.67 14.54 -7.65
CA MET A 1 -67.89 15.62 -8.29
C MET A 1 -68.39 16.95 -7.73
N PRO A 2 -67.57 17.95 -7.33
CA PRO A 2 -66.11 18.07 -7.45
C PRO A 2 -65.38 18.67 -6.20
N ARG A 3 -64.05 18.80 -6.33
CA ARG A 3 -63.10 19.77 -5.74
C ARG A 3 -62.44 19.53 -4.36
N PHE A 4 -61.18 19.09 -4.47
CA PHE A 4 -59.95 19.62 -3.89
C PHE A 4 -59.85 19.82 -2.37
N THR A 5 -59.27 18.82 -1.71
CA THR A 5 -58.56 18.98 -0.45
C THR A 5 -57.09 19.34 -0.74
N LEU A 6 -56.74 20.62 -0.66
CA LEU A 6 -55.36 21.05 -0.45
C LEU A 6 -55.08 21.00 1.07
N SER A 7 -54.56 19.88 1.56
CA SER A 7 -53.94 19.83 2.89
C SER A 7 -52.55 20.44 2.81
N THR A 8 -52.45 21.69 3.25
CA THR A 8 -51.22 22.35 3.64
C THR A 8 -50.85 21.86 5.04
N ALA A 9 -49.76 21.12 5.21
CA ALA A 9 -49.04 21.06 6.48
C ALA A 9 -47.61 20.52 6.32
N ALA A 10 -46.67 21.37 6.70
CA ALA A 10 -45.35 21.06 7.25
C ALA A 10 -44.31 20.40 6.33
N ALA A 11 -43.55 21.27 5.65
CA ALA A 11 -42.15 21.03 5.36
C ALA A 11 -41.39 20.82 6.69
N ALA A 12 -41.07 19.58 7.02
CA ALA A 12 -40.09 19.23 8.04
C ALA A 12 -38.76 18.90 7.35
N LEU A 13 -37.98 19.96 7.09
CA LEU A 13 -36.54 19.89 6.90
C LEU A 13 -35.93 19.39 8.22
N ILE A 14 -35.80 18.07 8.36
CA ILE A 14 -34.92 17.51 9.39
C ILE A 14 -33.54 17.38 8.75
N LEU A 15 -32.77 18.45 8.95
CA LEU A 15 -31.31 18.47 8.94
C LEU A 15 -30.81 17.44 9.99
N GLY A 16 -30.67 16.20 9.54
CA GLY A 16 -30.02 15.13 10.29
C GLY A 16 -28.51 15.30 10.19
N ALA A 17 -27.94 15.69 11.32
CA ALA A 17 -26.54 16.00 11.57
C ALA A 17 -25.51 15.12 10.86
N TRP A 18 -24.51 15.82 10.34
CA TRP A 18 -23.20 15.38 9.94
C TRP A 18 -22.59 14.40 10.95
N THR A 19 -22.51 13.13 10.57
CA THR A 19 -21.51 12.22 11.13
C THR A 19 -20.57 11.80 10.00
N LEU A 20 -19.65 12.70 9.63
CA LEU A 20 -18.38 12.30 9.04
C LEU A 20 -17.50 11.84 10.20
N PRO A 21 -17.34 10.52 10.36
CA PRO A 21 -15.99 10.01 10.61
C PRO A 21 -15.78 8.80 9.71
N GLY A 22 -15.96 8.99 8.40
CA GLY A 22 -15.35 8.11 7.43
C GLY A 22 -13.94 8.60 7.19
N TRP A 23 -13.02 8.36 8.13
CA TRP A 23 -11.62 8.27 7.72
C TRP A 23 -11.63 7.27 6.58
N ALA A 24 -11.22 7.70 5.39
CA ALA A 24 -10.92 6.77 4.33
C ALA A 24 -9.72 5.95 4.81
N VAL A 25 -9.98 4.95 5.65
CA VAL A 25 -9.04 3.91 5.98
C VAL A 25 -8.88 3.18 4.67
N THR A 26 -7.82 3.47 3.93
CA THR A 26 -7.41 2.66 2.80
C THR A 26 -6.80 1.38 3.39
N PRO A 27 -7.56 0.28 3.54
CA PRO A 27 -7.12 -0.85 4.36
C PRO A 27 -6.14 -1.76 3.61
N LEU A 28 -5.63 -1.36 2.44
CA LEU A 28 -5.32 -2.31 1.38
C LEU A 28 -3.93 -2.19 0.77
N THR A 29 -2.99 -1.53 1.45
CA THR A 29 -1.60 -1.55 1.00
C THR A 29 -0.81 -2.47 1.91
N PRO A 30 -0.19 -3.55 1.41
CA PRO A 30 0.72 -4.35 2.21
C PRO A 30 1.83 -3.46 2.77
N ARG A 31 2.16 -3.65 4.04
CA ARG A 31 3.12 -2.83 4.76
C ARG A 31 4.24 -3.69 5.33
N LEU A 32 5.43 -3.12 5.36
CA LEU A 32 6.56 -3.67 6.07
C LEU A 32 6.38 -3.46 7.58
N ALA A 33 6.87 -4.40 8.38
CA ALA A 33 7.00 -4.20 9.82
C ALA A 33 7.91 -3.00 10.10
N ASP A 34 7.58 -2.18 11.10
CA ASP A 34 8.24 -0.90 11.40
C ASP A 34 9.77 -1.02 11.51
N THR A 35 10.26 -2.10 12.13
CA THR A 35 11.69 -2.39 12.27
C THR A 35 12.36 -2.56 10.91
N THR A 36 11.74 -3.34 10.01
CA THR A 36 12.26 -3.59 8.66
C THR A 36 12.10 -2.37 7.74
N HIS A 37 11.04 -1.58 7.92
CA HIS A 37 10.83 -0.33 7.19
C HIS A 37 11.89 0.72 7.56
N THR A 38 12.14 0.91 8.85
CA THR A 38 13.13 1.86 9.34
C THR A 38 14.55 1.45 8.91
N ALA A 39 14.88 0.16 9.02
CA ALA A 39 16.16 -0.37 8.56
C ALA A 39 16.34 -0.21 7.03
N LEU A 40 15.28 -0.42 6.25
CA LEU A 40 15.28 -0.18 4.81
C LEU A 40 15.62 1.28 4.51
N LEU A 41 14.87 2.23 5.05
CA LEU A 41 15.08 3.66 4.77
C LEU A 41 16.48 4.14 5.18
N ALA A 42 16.98 3.67 6.32
CA ALA A 42 18.35 3.95 6.75
C ALA A 42 19.38 3.42 5.73
N ALA A 43 19.22 2.17 5.27
CA ALA A 43 20.12 1.57 4.28
C ALA A 43 20.07 2.29 2.93
N LEU A 44 18.89 2.68 2.45
CA LEU A 44 18.74 3.42 1.19
C LEU A 44 19.39 4.81 1.27
N THR A 45 19.23 5.48 2.42
CA THR A 45 19.89 6.77 2.68
C THR A 45 21.40 6.62 2.70
N GLN A 46 21.94 5.58 3.35
CA GLN A 46 23.38 5.30 3.38
C GLN A 46 23.96 4.99 2.00
N GLN A 47 23.17 4.39 1.10
CA GLN A 47 23.56 4.15 -0.29
C GLN A 47 23.50 5.41 -1.17
N GLY A 48 23.08 6.56 -0.61
CA GLY A 48 22.98 7.83 -1.33
C GLY A 48 21.83 7.87 -2.32
N LEU A 49 20.78 7.05 -2.14
CA LEU A 49 19.59 7.15 -2.98
C LEU A 49 18.87 8.47 -2.67
N PRO A 50 18.50 9.26 -3.69
CA PRO A 50 17.65 10.43 -3.48
C PRO A 50 16.27 10.00 -2.96
N GLU A 51 15.63 10.85 -2.18
CA GLU A 51 14.35 10.57 -1.49
C GLU A 51 13.29 9.97 -2.43
N VAL A 52 13.14 10.51 -3.64
CA VAL A 52 12.21 9.98 -4.66
C VAL A 52 12.50 8.50 -5.00
N ALA A 53 13.77 8.12 -5.11
CA ALA A 53 14.18 6.73 -5.35
C ALA A 53 13.93 5.85 -4.13
N GLN A 54 14.09 6.39 -2.92
CA GLN A 54 13.77 5.66 -1.70
C GLN A 54 12.28 5.30 -1.65
N HIS A 55 11.39 6.26 -1.92
CA HIS A 55 9.94 6.00 -1.95
C HIS A 55 9.54 5.02 -3.04
N SER A 56 10.10 5.12 -4.25
CA SER A 56 9.83 4.17 -5.32
C SER A 56 10.30 2.75 -4.97
N VAL A 57 11.41 2.61 -4.22
CA VAL A 57 11.81 1.30 -3.68
C VAL A 57 10.76 0.78 -2.73
N VAL A 58 10.30 1.56 -1.74
CA VAL A 58 9.29 1.10 -0.77
C VAL A 58 8.01 0.65 -1.48
N ILE A 59 7.53 1.40 -2.47
CA ILE A 59 6.34 1.06 -3.25
C ILE A 59 6.56 -0.24 -4.03
N ALA A 60 7.66 -0.36 -4.77
CA ALA A 60 7.93 -1.55 -5.58
C ALA A 60 8.13 -2.79 -4.71
N LEU A 61 8.76 -2.64 -3.55
CA LEU A 61 9.04 -3.72 -2.60
C LEU A 61 7.75 -4.21 -1.94
N THR A 62 6.90 -3.30 -1.46
CA THR A 62 5.58 -3.67 -0.90
C THR A 62 4.65 -4.29 -1.94
N ALA A 63 4.66 -3.78 -3.19
CA ALA A 63 3.91 -4.39 -4.28
C ALA A 63 4.42 -5.80 -4.65
N ALA A 64 5.75 -6.01 -4.65
CA ALA A 64 6.34 -7.32 -4.92
C ALA A 64 5.98 -8.34 -3.83
N LEU A 65 6.00 -7.92 -2.56
CA LEU A 65 5.68 -8.78 -1.43
C LEU A 65 4.19 -9.14 -1.37
N GLY A 66 3.29 -8.20 -1.70
CA GLY A 66 1.86 -8.43 -1.49
C GLY A 66 1.52 -8.62 0.00
N PHE A 67 0.39 -9.25 0.29
CA PHE A 67 -0.06 -9.51 1.68
C PHE A 67 0.51 -10.78 2.31
N GLU A 68 1.20 -11.62 1.53
CA GLU A 68 1.79 -12.87 1.98
C GLU A 68 3.13 -13.12 1.27
N PRO A 69 4.17 -13.62 1.96
CA PRO A 69 5.44 -13.91 1.31
C PRO A 69 5.31 -15.01 0.27
N LYS A 70 5.32 -14.62 -1.00
CA LYS A 70 5.32 -15.52 -2.14
C LYS A 70 6.44 -15.16 -3.11
N ALA A 71 6.85 -16.14 -3.92
CA ALA A 71 7.78 -15.87 -5.00
C ALA A 71 7.09 -14.93 -6.00
N ASN A 72 7.68 -13.77 -6.25
CA ASN A 72 7.10 -12.78 -7.14
C ASN A 72 8.19 -11.93 -7.81
N THR A 73 7.91 -11.44 -9.01
CA THR A 73 8.72 -10.44 -9.67
C THR A 73 7.83 -9.26 -10.04
N PHE A 74 8.24 -8.07 -9.64
CA PHE A 74 7.50 -6.84 -9.88
C PHE A 74 8.42 -5.78 -10.49
N THR A 75 7.92 -4.98 -11.42
CA THR A 75 8.64 -3.82 -11.94
C THR A 75 7.75 -2.60 -11.79
N TYR A 76 8.24 -1.61 -11.06
CA TYR A 76 7.68 -0.27 -11.06
C TYR A 76 8.22 0.46 -12.28
N GLU A 77 7.36 0.61 -13.29
CA GLU A 77 7.64 1.43 -14.47
C GLU A 77 7.10 2.85 -14.23
N PRO A 78 7.96 3.85 -14.12
CA PRO A 78 7.50 5.21 -13.90
C PRO A 78 6.89 5.82 -15.18
N PRO A 79 5.96 6.78 -15.05
CA PRO A 79 5.35 7.45 -16.20
C PRO A 79 6.29 8.41 -16.92
N ALA A 80 7.45 8.74 -16.34
CA ALA A 80 8.41 9.68 -16.90
C ALA A 80 9.86 9.21 -16.73
N PRO A 81 10.77 9.51 -17.68
CA PRO A 81 12.16 9.00 -17.66
C PRO A 81 13.03 9.53 -16.52
N HIS A 82 12.67 10.70 -15.96
CA HIS A 82 13.40 11.31 -14.85
C HIS A 82 13.04 10.71 -13.49
N LEU A 83 12.10 9.76 -13.46
CA LEU A 83 11.71 9.04 -12.26
C LEU A 83 12.41 7.69 -12.20
N PRO A 84 12.65 7.17 -10.98
CA PRO A 84 13.38 5.94 -10.77
C PRO A 84 12.56 4.72 -11.22
N LYS A 85 13.19 3.86 -12.01
CA LYS A 85 12.68 2.53 -12.33
C LYS A 85 13.16 1.53 -11.29
N VAL A 86 12.26 0.69 -10.78
CA VAL A 86 12.60 -0.30 -9.74
C VAL A 86 12.12 -1.67 -10.17
N GLY A 87 13.06 -2.62 -10.35
CA GLY A 87 12.75 -4.03 -10.56
C GLY A 87 13.01 -4.81 -9.28
N VAL A 88 12.06 -5.62 -8.83
CA VAL A 88 12.11 -6.36 -7.57
C VAL A 88 11.85 -7.83 -7.81
N ARG A 89 12.70 -8.69 -7.26
CA ARG A 89 12.45 -10.13 -7.13
C ARG A 89 12.32 -10.46 -5.65
N ALA A 90 11.22 -11.09 -5.28
CA ALA A 90 10.93 -11.56 -3.94
C ALA A 90 10.85 -13.09 -3.92
N GLU A 91 11.38 -13.70 -2.86
CA GLU A 91 11.30 -15.14 -2.61
C GLU A 91 10.89 -15.36 -1.14
N PRO A 92 9.99 -16.31 -0.85
CA PRO A 92 9.57 -16.57 0.53
C PRO A 92 10.76 -16.89 1.42
N ALA A 93 10.74 -16.34 2.63
CA ALA A 93 11.62 -16.73 3.72
C ALA A 93 10.77 -17.26 4.89
N ALA A 94 11.38 -17.46 6.05
CA ALA A 94 10.67 -17.90 7.24
C ALA A 94 9.75 -16.80 7.80
N ALA A 95 8.66 -17.21 8.47
CA ALA A 95 7.87 -16.39 9.40
C ALA A 95 7.34 -15.05 8.85
N GLY A 96 6.62 -15.05 7.71
CA GLY A 96 6.00 -13.83 7.21
C GLY A 96 6.98 -12.85 6.54
N CYS A 97 8.20 -13.31 6.25
CA CYS A 97 9.24 -12.53 5.59
C CYS A 97 9.56 -13.06 4.20
N ALA A 98 10.13 -12.21 3.35
CA ALA A 98 10.67 -12.59 2.05
C ALA A 98 12.08 -12.04 1.86
N ARG A 99 12.93 -12.80 1.16
CA ARG A 99 14.19 -12.30 0.63
C ARG A 99 13.91 -11.50 -0.62
N VAL A 100 14.54 -10.34 -0.72
CA VAL A 100 14.33 -9.42 -1.83
C VAL A 100 15.66 -9.03 -2.45
N ASP A 101 15.68 -9.00 -3.78
CA ASP A 101 16.71 -8.37 -4.61
C ASP A 101 16.03 -7.32 -5.50
N ALA A 102 16.29 -6.05 -5.21
CA ALA A 102 15.75 -4.92 -5.95
C ALA A 102 16.88 -4.17 -6.68
N ARG A 103 16.60 -3.79 -7.93
CA ARG A 103 17.46 -2.97 -8.77
C ARG A 103 16.77 -1.65 -9.03
N VAL A 104 17.46 -0.57 -8.73
CA VAL A 104 16.97 0.80 -8.92
C VAL A 104 17.80 1.44 -10.02
N ALA A 105 17.14 2.05 -11.00
CA ALA A 105 17.79 2.81 -12.04
C ALA A 105 17.18 4.22 -12.09
N LEU A 106 18.03 5.24 -11.99
CA LEU A 106 17.64 6.64 -12.15
C LEU A 106 18.70 7.34 -13.00
N ALA A 107 18.29 7.86 -14.16
CA ALA A 107 19.21 8.36 -15.17
C ALA A 107 20.33 7.33 -15.47
N ALA A 108 21.60 7.73 -15.36
CA ALA A 108 22.77 6.86 -15.58
C ALA A 108 23.22 6.07 -14.34
N THR A 109 22.56 6.25 -13.19
CA THR A 109 22.98 5.64 -11.92
C THR A 109 22.12 4.43 -11.58
N GLN A 110 22.76 3.39 -11.04
CA GLN A 110 22.10 2.16 -10.64
C GLN A 110 22.47 1.79 -9.22
N TRP A 111 21.48 1.32 -8.46
CA TRP A 111 21.67 0.78 -7.11
C TRP A 111 21.08 -0.62 -7.02
N ARG A 112 21.60 -1.37 -6.05
CA ARG A 112 21.08 -2.69 -5.70
C ARG A 112 20.78 -2.74 -4.22
N VAL A 113 19.54 -3.10 -3.93
CA VAL A 113 19.00 -3.23 -2.58
C VAL A 113 18.70 -4.70 -2.35
N ARG A 114 19.31 -5.28 -1.33
CA ARG A 114 19.11 -6.69 -0.96
C ARG A 114 18.84 -6.79 0.52
N GLY A 115 17.91 -7.65 0.90
CA GLY A 115 17.59 -7.84 2.30
C GLY A 115 16.50 -8.87 2.52
N THR A 116 16.16 -9.08 3.78
CA THR A 116 14.96 -9.81 4.18
C THR A 116 13.99 -8.82 4.80
N TYR A 117 12.77 -8.79 4.28
CA TYR A 117 11.75 -7.83 4.68
C TYR A 117 10.50 -8.59 5.13
N CYS A 118 9.92 -8.15 6.23
CA CYS A 118 8.82 -8.84 6.88
C CYS A 118 7.54 -8.01 6.76
N LEU A 119 6.44 -8.68 6.44
CA LEU A 119 5.13 -8.06 6.37
C LEU A 119 4.49 -7.96 7.76
N VAL A 120 3.58 -7.00 7.93
CA VAL A 120 2.71 -6.95 9.11
C VAL A 120 1.64 -8.02 8.97
N GLY A 121 1.87 -9.18 9.61
CA GLY A 121 0.93 -10.31 9.65
C GLY A 121 0.69 -11.02 8.31
N ALA A 122 0.14 -12.23 8.36
CA ALA A 122 -0.50 -12.82 7.18
C ALA A 122 -1.87 -12.15 7.05
N ALA A 123 -2.14 -11.51 5.92
CA ALA A 123 -3.37 -10.78 5.69
C ALA A 123 -4.12 -11.42 4.52
N GLU A 124 -5.32 -11.95 4.76
CA GLU A 124 -6.17 -12.48 3.71
C GLU A 124 -7.07 -11.38 3.16
N TRP A 125 -7.05 -11.21 1.84
CA TRP A 125 -8.02 -10.36 1.16
C TRP A 125 -9.33 -11.13 0.96
N ARG A 126 -10.39 -10.70 1.65
CA ARG A 126 -11.73 -11.24 1.48
C ARG A 126 -12.51 -10.35 0.51
N SER A 127 -12.54 -10.75 -0.75
CA SER A 127 -13.17 -9.98 -1.83
C SER A 127 -14.68 -9.75 -1.62
N GLY A 128 -15.38 -10.67 -0.95
CA GLY A 128 -16.81 -10.54 -0.64
C GLY A 128 -17.13 -9.37 0.30
N ASP A 129 -16.24 -9.10 1.25
CA ASP A 129 -16.44 -8.09 2.30
C ASP A 129 -15.58 -6.84 2.08
N GLN A 130 -14.79 -6.82 1.00
CA GLN A 130 -13.78 -5.79 0.71
C GLN A 130 -12.87 -5.51 1.92
N ALA A 131 -12.50 -6.56 2.66
CA ALA A 131 -11.77 -6.45 3.92
C ALA A 131 -10.45 -7.22 3.89
N VAL A 132 -9.44 -6.69 4.59
CA VAL A 132 -8.23 -7.42 4.96
C VAL A 132 -8.45 -8.00 6.35
N THR A 133 -8.29 -9.31 6.50
CA THR A 133 -8.31 -9.98 7.79
C THR A 133 -6.93 -10.52 8.12
N GLU A 134 -6.41 -10.19 9.30
CA GLU A 134 -5.22 -10.86 9.82
C GLU A 134 -5.54 -12.35 10.04
N VAL A 135 -4.71 -13.23 9.51
CA VAL A 135 -4.79 -14.67 9.75
C VAL A 135 -4.12 -14.96 11.09
N GLY A 136 -4.93 -15.06 12.14
CA GLY A 136 -4.55 -15.62 13.44
C GLY A 136 -3.99 -14.63 14.46
N ARG A 137 -4.85 -14.19 15.38
CA ARG A 137 -4.53 -14.05 16.81
C ARG A 137 -5.65 -14.67 17.63
#